data_AF-A0A447KMF0-F1
#
_entry.id   AF-A0A447KMF0-F1
#
_cell.length_a   1.000
_cell.length_b   1.000
_cell.length_c   1.000
_cell.angle_alpha   90.00
_cell.angle_beta   90.00
_cell.angle_gamma   90.00
#
_symmetry.space_group_name_H-M   'P 1'
#
loop_
_entity.id
_entity.type
_entity.pdbx_description
1 polymer ?
#
loop_
_entity_poly.entity_id
_entity_poly.type
_entity_poly.pdbx_seq_one_letter_code
_entity_poly.pdbx_strand_id
1 'polypeptide(L)'
;MREAEIAGDYEQETGKVIVETFQQSGRDPQQVPGVLVYSHGPFAWGKDAADAVHNAVVLEEVAAMAMATRQLVPAIAPMQPALLDKHFLRKHGKHAYYGQ
;
A
#
# COMPACT_ATOMS: atom_id res chain seq x y z
N MET A 1 -2.67 10.71 13.39
CA MET A 1 -3.83 11.60 13.60
C MET A 1 -3.55 12.53 14.76
N ARG A 2 -3.99 13.77 14.64
CA ARG A 2 -3.99 14.80 15.70
C ARG A 2 -5.25 14.66 16.54
N GLU A 3 -5.24 15.14 17.79
CA GLU A 3 -6.40 15.05 18.70
C GLU A 3 -7.67 15.66 18.10
N ALA A 4 -7.55 16.78 17.39
CA ALA A 4 -8.67 17.44 16.71
C ALA A 4 -9.29 16.58 15.59
N GLU A 5 -8.49 15.75 14.92
CA GLU A 5 -8.96 14.84 13.86
C GLU A 5 -9.75 13.65 14.46
N ILE A 6 -9.45 13.29 15.71
CA ILE A 6 -10.14 12.22 16.44
C ILE A 6 -11.46 12.73 17.04
N ALA A 7 -11.47 13.96 17.54
CA ALA A 7 -12.66 14.56 18.16
C ALA A 7 -13.71 15.05 17.14
N GLY A 8 -13.34 15.17 15.87
CA GLY A 8 -14.23 15.56 14.77
C GLY A 8 -14.97 14.38 14.13
N ASP A 9 -15.21 14.47 12.82
CA ASP A 9 -15.73 13.36 12.00
C ASP A 9 -14.59 12.38 11.70
N TYR A 10 -14.34 11.46 12.63
CA TYR A 10 -13.20 10.55 12.65
C TYR A 10 -12.99 9.79 11.34
N GLU A 11 -14.07 9.28 10.73
CA GLU A 11 -14.03 8.56 9.46
C GLU A 11 -13.64 9.49 8.31
N GLN A 12 -14.20 10.70 8.27
CA GLN A 12 -13.84 11.69 7.26
C GLN A 12 -12.38 12.14 7.40
N GLU A 13 -11.92 12.40 8.62
CA GLU A 13 -10.55 12.80 8.90
C GLU A 13 -9.55 11.66 8.58
N THR A 14 -9.95 10.39 8.78
CA THR A 14 -9.17 9.23 8.31
C THR A 14 -8.95 9.28 6.80
N GLY A 15 -10.01 9.55 6.03
CA GLY A 15 -9.90 9.73 4.59
C GLY A 15 -8.97 10.87 4.19
N LYS A 16 -9.05 12.02 4.87
CA LYS A 16 -8.17 13.18 4.61
C LYS A 16 -6.70 12.86 4.87
N VAL A 17 -6.38 12.19 5.98
CA VAL A 17 -5.01 11.78 6.31
C VAL A 17 -4.43 10.81 5.26
N ILE A 18 -5.25 9.89 4.74
CA ILE A 18 -4.82 9.01 3.64
C ILE A 18 -4.48 9.86 2.40
N VAL A 19 -5.35 10.79 2.00
CA VAL A 19 -5.11 11.67 0.84
C VAL A 19 -3.84 12.51 1.02
N GLU A 20 -3.67 13.13 2.19
CA GLU A 20 -2.48 13.91 2.54
C GLU A 20 -1.19 13.06 2.42
N THR A 21 -1.22 11.81 2.87
CA THR A 21 -0.09 10.89 2.81
C THR A 21 0.38 10.63 1.37
N PHE A 22 -0.55 10.44 0.43
CA PHE A 22 -0.20 10.24 -0.98
C PHE A 22 0.31 11.53 -1.63
N GLN A 23 -0.30 12.68 -1.33
CA GLN A 23 0.15 13.98 -1.83
C GLN A 23 1.58 14.31 -1.37
N GLN A 24 1.88 14.10 -0.08
CA GLN A 24 3.21 14.39 0.47
C GLN A 24 4.29 13.43 -0.02
N SER A 25 3.96 12.15 -0.21
CA SER A 25 4.92 11.15 -0.69
C SER A 25 5.14 11.17 -2.20
N GLY A 26 4.31 11.87 -2.96
CA GLY A 26 4.37 11.92 -4.43
C GLY A 26 4.05 10.56 -5.09
N ARG A 27 3.36 9.66 -4.37
CA ARG A 27 3.00 8.32 -4.87
C ARG A 27 1.64 8.37 -5.56
N ASP A 28 1.52 7.62 -6.65
CA ASP A 28 0.23 7.46 -7.33
C ASP A 28 -0.60 6.36 -6.61
N PRO A 29 -1.79 6.68 -6.08
CA PRO A 29 -2.65 5.69 -5.44
C PRO A 29 -3.15 4.60 -6.40
N GLN A 30 -3.10 4.82 -7.72
CA GLN A 30 -3.40 3.76 -8.71
C GLN A 30 -2.25 2.74 -8.85
N GLN A 31 -1.02 3.12 -8.48
CA GLN A 31 0.14 2.22 -8.51
C GLN A 31 0.42 1.56 -7.15
N VAL A 32 -0.10 2.14 -6.06
CA VAL A 32 0.07 1.64 -4.70
C VAL A 32 -1.31 1.45 -4.06
N PRO A 33 -2.00 0.32 -4.32
CA PRO A 33 -3.40 0.12 -3.95
C PRO A 33 -3.62 -0.30 -2.49
N GLY A 34 -2.90 0.34 -1.57
CA GLY A 34 -3.01 0.08 -0.14
C GLY A 34 -2.24 1.08 0.72
N VAL A 35 -2.73 1.30 1.94
CA VAL A 35 -2.13 2.21 2.93
C VAL A 35 -2.35 1.67 4.33
N LEU A 36 -1.41 1.93 5.24
CA LEU A 36 -1.54 1.63 6.66
C LEU A 36 -1.86 2.92 7.40
N VAL A 37 -3.01 2.96 8.08
CA VAL A 37 -3.37 4.06 8.96
C VAL A 37 -2.76 3.80 10.33
N TYR A 38 -1.93 4.74 10.79
CA TYR A 38 -1.19 4.62 12.06
C TYR A 38 -2.14 4.33 13.24
N SER A 39 -1.81 3.30 14.02
CA SER A 39 -2.61 2.80 15.15
C SER A 39 -4.05 2.43 14.83
N HIS A 40 -4.35 2.09 13.57
CA HIS A 40 -5.68 1.68 13.13
C HIS A 40 -5.61 0.36 12.36
N GLY A 41 -5.31 0.39 11.06
CA GLY A 41 -5.29 -0.80 10.23
C GLY A 41 -5.02 -0.54 8.75
N PRO A 42 -5.01 -1.59 7.92
CA PRO A 42 -4.84 -1.48 6.49
C PRO A 42 -6.12 -1.01 5.79
N PHE A 43 -5.96 -0.18 4.77
CA PHE A 43 -6.98 0.14 3.78
C PHE A 43 -6.45 -0.26 2.40
N ALA A 44 -7.26 -0.93 1.60
CA ALA A 44 -6.91 -1.38 0.26
C ALA A 44 -8.04 -1.07 -0.73
N TRP A 45 -7.69 -0.90 -1.99
CA TRP A 45 -8.63 -0.61 -3.07
C TRP A 45 -8.22 -1.34 -4.35
N GLY A 46 -9.09 -1.30 -5.35
CA GLY A 46 -8.89 -1.97 -6.63
C GLY A 46 -9.87 -1.44 -7.67
N LYS A 47 -9.78 -1.95 -8.90
CA LYS A 47 -10.67 -1.56 -10.01
C LYS A 47 -12.14 -1.94 -9.76
N ASP A 48 -12.36 -2.96 -8.95
CA ASP A 48 -13.65 -3.48 -8.51
C ASP A 48 -13.51 -4.09 -7.11
N ALA A 49 -14.63 -4.56 -6.53
CA ALA A 49 -14.63 -5.13 -5.20
C ALA A 49 -13.74 -6.39 -5.07
N ALA A 50 -13.70 -7.25 -6.10
CA ALA A 50 -12.90 -8.47 -6.06
C ALA A 50 -11.40 -8.16 -6.12
N ASP A 51 -11.02 -7.19 -6.95
CA ASP A 51 -9.65 -6.69 -7.05
C ASP A 51 -9.19 -5.98 -5.77
N ALA A 52 -10.08 -5.22 -5.12
CA ALA A 52 -9.79 -4.61 -3.82
C ALA A 52 -9.51 -5.66 -2.73
N VAL A 53 -10.29 -6.75 -2.70
CA VAL A 53 -10.06 -7.88 -1.80
C VAL A 53 -8.75 -8.59 -2.14
N HIS A 54 -8.44 -8.79 -3.42
CA HIS A 54 -7.15 -9.36 -3.84
C HIS A 54 -5.98 -8.52 -3.33
N ASN A 55 -6.02 -7.20 -3.50
CA ASN A 55 -4.97 -6.30 -3.01
C ASN A 55 -4.88 -6.30 -1.47
N ALA A 56 -6.00 -6.41 -0.76
CA ALA A 56 -6.01 -6.53 0.70
C ALA A 56 -5.32 -7.82 1.18
N VAL A 57 -5.59 -8.96 0.53
CA VAL A 57 -4.93 -10.24 0.84
C VAL A 57 -3.44 -10.15 0.56
N VAL A 58 -3.04 -9.60 -0.59
CA VAL A 58 -1.62 -9.42 -0.93
C VAL A 58 -0.91 -8.51 0.09
N LEU A 59 -1.56 -7.43 0.54
CA LEU A 59 -1.03 -6.52 1.56
C LEU A 59 -0.75 -7.24 2.89
N GLU A 60 -1.65 -8.12 3.33
CA GLU A 60 -1.45 -8.94 4.53
C GLU A 60 -0.28 -9.92 4.36
N GLU A 61 -0.23 -10.66 3.25
CA GLU A 61 0.83 -11.63 2.98
C GLU A 61 2.22 -10.98 2.97
N VAL A 62 2.37 -9.83 2.30
CA VAL A 62 3.66 -9.12 2.26
C VAL A 62 4.01 -8.50 3.62
N ALA A 63 3.03 -8.10 4.44
CA ALA A 63 3.27 -7.61 5.80
C ALA A 63 3.81 -8.74 6.70
N ALA A 64 3.19 -9.92 6.66
CA ALA A 64 3.62 -11.09 7.41
C ALA A 64 5.04 -11.54 6.98
N MET A 65 5.30 -11.62 5.68
CA MET A 65 6.63 -11.93 5.15
C MET A 65 7.68 -10.87 5.54
N ALA A 66 7.32 -9.59 5.49
CA ALA A 66 8.23 -8.50 5.88
C ALA A 66 8.60 -8.57 7.36
N MET A 67 7.64 -8.87 8.23
CA MET A 67 7.89 -9.08 9.66
C MET A 67 8.86 -10.24 9.89
N ALA A 68 8.61 -11.42 9.29
CA ALA A 68 9.51 -12.57 9.40
C ALA A 68 10.91 -12.27 8.83
N THR A 69 10.98 -11.60 7.68
CA THR A 69 12.25 -11.23 7.04
C THR A 69 13.08 -10.30 7.93
N ARG A 70 12.45 -9.31 8.58
CA ARG A 70 13.13 -8.39 9.50
C ARG A 70 13.58 -9.05 10.79
N GLN A 71 12.88 -10.09 11.26
CA GLN A 71 13.35 -10.90 12.39
C GLN A 71 14.63 -11.67 12.04
N LEU A 72 14.71 -12.20 10.82
CA LEU A 72 15.89 -12.93 10.34
C LEU A 72 17.07 -11.99 10.03
N VAL A 73 16.78 -10.84 9.40
CA VAL A 73 17.78 -9.86 8.96
C VAL A 73 17.31 -8.44 9.33
N PRO A 74 17.64 -7.95 10.55
CA PRO A 74 17.15 -6.65 11.03
C PRO A 74 17.55 -5.45 10.15
N ALA A 75 18.72 -5.54 9.50
CA ALA A 75 19.25 -4.51 8.61
C ALA A 75 18.97 -4.79 7.11
N ILE A 76 17.94 -5.58 6.79
CA ILE A 76 17.60 -5.91 5.39
C ILE A 76 17.34 -4.62 4.58
N ALA A 77 18.02 -4.50 3.44
CA ALA A 77 17.81 -3.40 2.51
C ALA A 77 16.59 -3.66 1.61
N PRO A 78 15.98 -2.61 1.01
CA PRO A 78 14.97 -2.78 -0.03
C PRO A 78 15.49 -3.62 -1.21
N MET A 79 14.57 -4.26 -1.94
CA MET A 79 14.92 -4.95 -3.18
C MET A 79 15.49 -4.00 -4.24
N GLN A 80 16.18 -4.54 -5.25
CA GLN A 80 16.76 -3.72 -6.31
C GLN A 80 15.66 -2.96 -7.09
N PRO A 81 15.77 -1.64 -7.31
CA PRO A 81 14.77 -0.86 -8.03
C PRO A 81 14.43 -1.43 -9.42
N ALA A 82 15.45 -1.85 -10.18
CA ALA A 82 15.25 -2.45 -11.50
C ALA A 82 14.41 -3.74 -11.46
N LEU A 83 14.52 -4.51 -10.37
CA LEU A 83 13.73 -5.73 -10.19
C LEU A 83 12.29 -5.39 -9.79
N LEU A 84 12.11 -4.41 -8.91
CA LEU A 84 10.78 -3.88 -8.54
C LEU A 84 10.03 -3.39 -9.78
N ASP A 85 10.67 -2.55 -10.59
CA ASP A 85 10.10 -2.01 -11.83
C ASP A 85 9.71 -3.13 -12.79
N LYS A 86 10.57 -4.14 -12.99
CA LYS A 86 10.27 -5.28 -13.84
C LYS A 86 9.05 -6.06 -13.36
N HIS A 87 8.90 -6.28 -12.05
CA HIS A 87 7.76 -7.01 -11.48
C HIS A 87 6.46 -6.22 -11.57
N PHE A 88 6.52 -4.90 -11.41
CA PHE A 88 5.35 -4.02 -11.53
C PHE A 88 4.93 -3.83 -12.99
N LEU A 89 5.84 -3.37 -13.84
CA LEU A 89 5.55 -2.97 -15.22
C LEU A 89 5.15 -4.15 -16.12
N ARG A 90 5.54 -5.39 -15.79
CA ARG A 90 5.09 -6.57 -16.56
C ARG A 90 3.58 -6.84 -16.45
N LYS A 91 2.93 -6.32 -15.40
CA LYS A 91 1.48 -6.45 -15.17
C LYS A 91 0.70 -5.16 -15.42
N HIS A 92 1.25 -4.01 -15.00
CA HIS A 92 0.52 -2.73 -14.96
C HIS A 92 1.11 -1.63 -15.85
N GLY A 93 2.19 -1.91 -16.58
CA GLY A 93 2.80 -0.96 -17.51
C GLY A 93 2.08 -0.88 -18.86
N LYS A 94 2.36 0.17 -19.64
CA LYS A 94 1.86 0.34 -21.03
C LYS A 94 2.16 -0.87 -21.94
N HIS A 95 3.18 -1.66 -21.59
CA HIS A 95 3.62 -2.85 -22.29
C HIS A 95 3.44 -4.13 -21.45
N ALA A 96 2.41 -4.17 -20.58
CA ALA A 96 2.10 -5.34 -19.77
C ALA A 96 1.92 -6.59 -20.64
N TYR A 97 2.47 -7.72 -20.20
CA TYR A 97 2.50 -8.98 -20.96
C TYR A 97 2.19 -10.21 -20.10
N TYR A 98 1.93 -10.04 -18.80
CA TYR A 98 1.73 -11.13 -17.85
C TYR A 98 0.50 -10.88 -16.98
N GLY A 99 -0.32 -11.92 -16.76
CA GLY A 99 -1.52 -11.87 -15.92
C GLY A 99 -2.80 -11.43 -16.64
N GLN A 100 -2.91 -11.75 -17.94
CA GLN A 100 -4.16 -11.65 -18.71
C GLN A 100 -4.99 -12.93 -18.58
#